data_AF-A0A2G4SM68-F1
#
_entry.id   AF-A0A2G4SM68-F1
#
_cell.length_a   1.000
_cell.length_b   1.000
_cell.length_c   1.000
_cell.angle_alpha   90.00
_cell.angle_beta   90.00
_cell.angle_gamma   90.00
#
_symmetry.space_group_name_H-M   'P 1'
#
loop_
_entity.id
_entity.type
_entity.pdbx_description
1 polymer ?
#
loop_
_entity_poly.entity_id
_entity_poly.type
_entity_poly.pdbx_seq_one_letter_code
_entity_poly.pdbx_strand_id
1 'polypeptide(L)'
;MGEAALTAMKRQIKGDGDASIYLADDIIKLYGLCELEVPLLETSSHFGREDKAKSSFDHHKGLFGGLSMLKIIADKFSYGLIEAFSKLKVLFVHASGTRILLWSLKYIKDVPAYELWLEKALDINPKFGKGVEQLPQALSFYWKLECLSR
;
A
#
# COMPACT_ATOMS: atom_id res chain seq x y z
N MET A 1 -2.15 15.00 12.92
CA MET A 1 -1.97 13.96 11.89
C MET A 1 -2.29 12.66 12.56
N GLY A 2 -3.21 11.84 12.11
CA GLY A 2 -3.81 11.73 10.77
C GLY A 2 -3.99 10.27 10.36
N GLU A 3 -3.81 9.31 11.29
CA GLU A 3 -3.90 7.89 10.99
C GLU A 3 -5.35 7.48 10.65
N ALA A 4 -5.49 6.65 9.62
CA ALA A 4 -6.76 6.12 9.15
C ALA A 4 -6.91 4.65 9.55
N ALA A 5 -8.03 4.30 10.19
CA ALA A 5 -8.33 2.93 10.54
C ALA A 5 -8.62 2.09 9.29
N LEU A 6 -7.87 1.00 9.09
CA LEU A 6 -8.07 0.06 8.00
C LEU A 6 -9.24 -0.89 8.34
N THR A 7 -10.38 -0.64 7.72
CA THR A 7 -11.62 -1.40 7.92
C THR A 7 -11.43 -2.86 7.53
N ALA A 8 -10.64 -3.11 6.49
CA ALA A 8 -10.37 -4.45 6.01
C ALA A 8 -9.72 -5.33 7.09
N MET A 9 -8.71 -4.83 7.80
CA MET A 9 -8.04 -5.57 8.88
C MET A 9 -8.98 -5.77 10.07
N LYS A 10 -9.76 -4.75 10.44
CA LYS A 10 -10.75 -4.86 11.54
C LYS A 10 -11.72 -6.01 11.33
N ARG A 11 -12.14 -6.28 10.08
CA ARG A 11 -13.02 -7.40 9.75
C ARG A 11 -12.33 -8.77 9.82
N GLN A 12 -11.01 -8.83 9.62
CA GLN A 12 -10.26 -10.09 9.72
C GLN A 12 -9.97 -10.47 11.18
N ILE A 13 -9.79 -9.47 12.05
CA ILE A 13 -9.55 -9.69 13.48
C ILE A 13 -10.91 -9.86 14.18
N LYS A 14 -11.28 -11.09 14.53
CA LYS A 14 -12.49 -11.41 15.31
C LYS A 14 -12.35 -11.05 16.81
N GLY A 15 -11.70 -9.93 17.13
CA GLY A 15 -11.40 -9.51 18.50
C GLY A 15 -12.25 -8.31 18.92
N ASP A 16 -12.86 -8.41 20.10
CA ASP A 16 -13.82 -7.44 20.66
C ASP A 16 -13.16 -6.20 21.30
N GLY A 17 -11.92 -5.86 20.93
CA GLY A 17 -11.11 -4.83 21.61
C GLY A 17 -10.32 -3.90 20.70
N ASP A 18 -10.28 -2.61 21.08
CA ASP A 18 -9.58 -1.51 20.39
C ASP A 18 -8.06 -1.70 20.26
N ALA A 19 -7.46 -2.61 21.04
CA ALA A 19 -6.03 -2.91 21.01
C ALA A 19 -5.54 -3.57 19.70
N SER A 20 -6.44 -3.86 18.76
CA SER A 20 -6.17 -4.57 17.52
C SER A 20 -6.45 -3.76 16.25
N ILE A 21 -6.73 -2.46 16.38
CA ILE A 21 -7.03 -1.59 15.23
C ILE A 21 -5.74 -1.34 14.45
N TYR A 22 -5.74 -1.76 13.18
CA TYR A 22 -4.73 -1.34 12.23
C TYR A 22 -4.97 0.12 11.87
N LEU A 23 -4.00 0.97 12.17
CA LEU A 23 -3.99 2.38 11.84
C LEU A 23 -2.95 2.62 10.77
N ALA A 24 -3.37 2.89 9.53
CA ALA A 24 -2.49 3.28 8.44
C ALA A 24 -2.17 4.77 8.53
N ASP A 25 -1.09 5.24 7.92
CA ASP A 25 -0.85 6.69 7.82
C ASP A 25 -1.83 7.37 6.87
N ASP A 26 -2.21 6.70 5.77
CA ASP A 26 -3.30 7.15 4.89
C ASP A 26 -3.92 5.98 4.11
N ILE A 27 -5.18 6.13 3.70
CA ILE A 27 -5.93 5.14 2.94
C ILE A 27 -6.85 5.86 1.95
N ILE A 28 -6.76 5.50 0.67
CA ILE A 28 -7.72 5.94 -0.33
C ILE A 28 -8.90 4.96 -0.36
N LYS A 29 -10.12 5.47 -0.52
CA LYS A 29 -11.36 4.67 -0.56
C LYS A 29 -12.17 4.96 -1.82
N LEU A 30 -12.67 3.91 -2.46
CA LEU A 30 -13.59 3.98 -3.58
C LEU A 30 -15.04 3.99 -3.08
N TYR A 31 -15.57 5.17 -2.76
CA TYR A 31 -16.92 5.33 -2.22
C TYR A 31 -18.02 4.77 -3.15
N GLY A 32 -17.86 4.92 -4.46
CA GLY A 32 -18.79 4.35 -5.45
C GLY A 32 -18.80 2.82 -5.53
N LEU A 33 -17.81 2.15 -4.91
CA LEU A 33 -17.70 0.69 -4.87
C LEU A 33 -17.74 0.19 -3.42
N CYS A 34 -18.78 0.62 -2.70
CA CYS A 34 -19.04 0.21 -1.32
C CYS A 34 -17.83 0.46 -0.40
N GLU A 35 -17.22 1.64 -0.54
CA GLU A 35 -16.08 2.11 0.25
C GLU A 35 -14.86 1.18 0.23
N LEU A 36 -14.60 0.56 -0.92
CA LEU A 36 -13.46 -0.34 -1.05
C LEU A 36 -12.15 0.43 -0.84
N GLU A 37 -11.35 -0.01 0.13
CA GLU A 37 -10.05 0.56 0.44
C GLU A 37 -9.05 0.20 -0.67
N VAL A 38 -8.48 1.21 -1.35
CA VAL A 38 -7.44 1.11 -2.40
C VAL A 38 -6.81 2.49 -2.62
N PRO A 39 -5.46 2.69 -2.68
CA PRO A 39 -4.32 2.04 -1.98
C PRO A 39 -4.04 2.55 -0.54
N LEU A 40 -3.07 1.95 0.17
CA LEU A 40 -2.62 2.36 1.52
C LEU A 40 -1.23 3.03 1.53
N LEU A 41 -0.98 3.89 2.51
CA LEU A 41 0.30 4.56 2.77
C LEU A 41 0.82 4.20 4.17
N GLU A 42 2.11 3.87 4.25
CA GLU A 42 2.85 3.70 5.50
C GLU A 42 4.14 4.54 5.46
N THR A 43 4.46 5.18 6.57
CA THR A 43 5.60 6.08 6.76
C THR A 43 6.44 5.60 7.93
N SER A 44 7.70 5.32 7.63
CA SER A 44 8.66 4.84 8.62
C SER A 44 9.46 5.97 9.19
N SER A 45 9.02 6.39 10.38
CA SER A 45 9.67 7.42 11.19
C SER A 45 9.72 8.78 10.46
N HIS A 46 10.53 9.70 10.98
CA HIS A 46 10.67 11.02 10.39
C HIS A 46 11.63 10.96 9.19
N PHE A 47 11.40 11.83 8.21
CA PHE A 47 12.20 11.90 6.99
C PHE A 47 13.71 11.95 7.27
N GLY A 48 14.49 11.15 6.52
CA GLY A 48 15.94 11.08 6.65
C GLY A 48 16.46 10.21 7.80
N ARG A 49 15.57 9.65 8.64
CA ARG A 49 15.95 8.70 9.69
C ARG A 49 15.90 7.27 9.16
N GLU A 50 17.03 6.58 9.25
CA GLU A 50 17.15 5.16 8.86
C GLU A 50 16.95 4.25 10.07
N ASP A 51 15.75 4.24 10.64
CA ASP A 51 15.39 3.23 11.64
C ASP A 51 14.99 1.94 10.93
N LYS A 52 15.94 1.00 10.84
CA LYS A 52 15.74 -0.28 10.16
C LYS A 52 14.63 -1.12 10.79
N ALA A 53 14.45 -1.04 12.12
CA ALA A 53 13.42 -1.79 12.82
C ALA A 53 12.04 -1.25 12.45
N LYS A 54 11.86 0.08 12.50
CA LYS A 54 10.61 0.74 12.11
C LYS A 54 10.30 0.55 10.61
N SER A 55 11.31 0.71 9.75
CA SER A 55 11.18 0.44 8.32
C SER A 55 10.72 -0.98 8.02
N SER A 56 11.28 -1.96 8.72
CA SER A 56 10.89 -3.36 8.53
C SER A 56 9.48 -3.58 9.05
N PHE A 57 9.16 -3.05 10.23
CA PHE A 57 7.84 -3.18 10.82
C PHE A 57 6.74 -2.61 9.91
N ASP A 58 6.89 -1.38 9.42
CA ASP A 58 5.87 -0.75 8.58
C ASP A 58 5.75 -1.41 7.19
N HIS A 59 6.84 -2.00 6.68
CA HIS A 59 6.77 -2.81 5.47
C HIS A 59 5.90 -4.07 5.67
N HIS A 60 6.10 -4.80 6.77
CA HIS A 60 5.27 -5.96 7.10
C HIS A 60 3.82 -5.53 7.39
N LYS A 61 3.64 -4.41 8.09
CA LYS A 61 2.34 -3.80 8.35
C LYS A 61 1.60 -3.53 7.04
N GLY A 62 2.22 -2.82 6.09
CA GLY A 62 1.65 -2.57 4.77
C GLY A 62 1.29 -3.85 3.99
N LEU A 63 2.12 -4.90 4.08
CA LEU A 63 1.82 -6.21 3.50
C LEU A 63 0.56 -6.84 4.12
N PHE A 64 0.46 -6.89 5.46
CA PHE A 64 -0.73 -7.42 6.15
C PHE A 64 -1.99 -6.60 5.84
N GLY A 65 -1.86 -5.28 5.74
CA GLY A 65 -2.93 -4.39 5.30
C GLY A 65 -3.42 -4.76 3.90
N GLY A 66 -2.49 -4.91 2.95
CA GLY A 66 -2.79 -5.28 1.57
C GLY A 66 -3.44 -6.67 1.43
N LEU A 67 -2.96 -7.67 2.17
CA LEU A 67 -3.58 -9.01 2.20
C LEU A 67 -5.01 -8.98 2.74
N SER A 68 -5.26 -8.16 3.76
CA SER A 68 -6.59 -7.98 4.32
C SER A 68 -7.55 -7.32 3.33
N MET A 69 -7.06 -6.33 2.56
CA MET A 69 -7.84 -5.72 1.46
C MET A 69 -8.20 -6.75 0.39
N LEU A 70 -7.24 -7.59 -0.04
CA LEU A 70 -7.51 -8.68 -1.00
C LEU A 70 -8.59 -9.64 -0.49
N LYS A 71 -8.50 -10.04 0.78
CA LYS A 71 -9.49 -10.93 1.41
C LYS A 71 -10.89 -10.31 1.42
N ILE A 72 -11.00 -9.02 1.73
CA ILE A 72 -12.30 -8.32 1.70
C ILE A 72 -12.87 -8.24 0.29
N ILE A 73 -12.04 -8.00 -0.73
CA ILE A 73 -12.50 -8.03 -2.12
C ILE A 73 -13.04 -9.42 -2.46
N ALA A 74 -12.30 -10.48 -2.12
CA ALA A 74 -12.74 -11.85 -2.35
C ALA A 74 -14.06 -12.19 -1.64
N ASP A 75 -14.22 -11.77 -0.38
CA ASP A 75 -15.44 -12.01 0.39
C ASP A 75 -16.64 -11.26 -0.17
N LYS A 76 -16.44 -10.01 -0.61
CA LYS A 76 -17.50 -9.16 -1.14
C LYS A 76 -17.96 -9.61 -2.52
N PHE A 77 -17.03 -10.08 -3.34
CA PHE A 77 -17.28 -10.62 -4.67
C PHE A 77 -17.06 -12.13 -4.68
N SER A 78 -17.70 -12.84 -3.75
CA SER A 78 -17.54 -14.29 -3.56
C SER A 78 -17.95 -15.14 -4.77
N TYR A 79 -18.79 -14.58 -5.65
CA TYR A 79 -19.18 -15.19 -6.93
C TYR A 79 -18.38 -14.64 -8.13
N GLY A 80 -17.34 -13.84 -7.88
CA GLY A 80 -16.47 -13.29 -8.90
C GLY A 80 -15.61 -14.35 -9.58
N LEU A 81 -15.29 -14.12 -10.86
CA LEU A 81 -14.41 -15.00 -11.61
C LEU A 81 -12.96 -14.90 -11.10
N ILE A 82 -12.28 -16.04 -11.00
CA ILE A 82 -10.85 -16.09 -10.64
C ILE A 82 -10.01 -15.32 -11.68
N GLU A 83 -10.43 -15.32 -12.94
CA GLU A 83 -9.80 -14.55 -14.02
C GLU A 83 -9.92 -13.03 -13.81
N ALA A 84 -11.01 -12.57 -13.17
CA ALA A 84 -11.15 -11.17 -12.79
C ALA A 84 -10.30 -10.87 -11.54
N PHE A 85 -10.35 -11.75 -10.55
CA PHE A 85 -9.58 -11.60 -9.32
C PHE A 85 -8.08 -11.56 -9.60
N SER A 86 -7.56 -12.43 -10.46
CA SER A 86 -6.14 -12.47 -10.86
C SER A 86 -5.61 -11.22 -11.57
N LYS A 87 -6.50 -10.32 -12.03
CA LYS A 87 -6.10 -9.04 -12.61
C LYS A 87 -5.95 -7.93 -11.55
N LEU A 88 -6.48 -8.16 -10.35
CA LEU A 88 -6.44 -7.18 -9.28
C LEU A 88 -5.01 -7.00 -8.77
N LYS A 89 -4.71 -5.75 -8.43
CA LYS A 89 -3.49 -5.37 -7.73
C LYS A 89 -3.87 -4.55 -6.53
N VAL A 90 -3.32 -4.89 -5.38
CA VAL A 90 -3.39 -4.02 -4.21
C VAL A 90 -2.06 -3.31 -4.10
N LEU A 91 -2.10 -1.98 -4.15
CA LEU A 91 -0.91 -1.16 -4.07
C LEU A 91 -0.74 -0.63 -2.66
N PHE A 92 0.52 -0.50 -2.24
CA PHE A 92 0.85 0.33 -1.09
C PHE A 92 2.10 1.14 -1.34
N VAL A 93 2.12 2.33 -0.75
CA VAL A 93 3.26 3.23 -0.77
C VAL A 93 3.93 3.17 0.59
N HIS A 94 5.25 3.02 0.61
CA HIS A 94 6.05 2.97 1.82
C HIS A 94 7.15 4.03 1.77
N ALA A 95 7.02 5.06 2.60
CA ALA A 95 8.06 6.05 2.78
C ALA A 95 9.01 5.61 3.90
N SER A 96 10.31 5.45 3.61
CA SER A 96 11.30 5.04 4.61
C SER A 96 12.64 5.73 4.37
N GLY A 97 13.16 6.39 5.42
CA GLY A 97 14.38 7.18 5.34
C GLY A 97 14.25 8.31 4.33
N THR A 98 15.00 8.23 3.23
CA THR A 98 14.97 9.18 2.11
C THR A 98 14.29 8.61 0.87
N ARG A 99 13.55 7.50 0.98
CA ARG A 99 13.00 6.79 -0.17
C ARG A 99 11.48 6.68 -0.08
N ILE A 100 10.82 6.73 -1.22
CA ILE A 100 9.41 6.37 -1.38
C ILE A 100 9.36 5.14 -2.27
N LEU A 101 8.76 4.06 -1.75
CA LEU A 101 8.69 2.76 -2.39
C LEU A 101 7.25 2.47 -2.78
N LEU A 102 7.03 2.09 -4.04
CA LEU A 102 5.75 1.64 -4.54
C LEU A 102 5.75 0.12 -4.63
N TRP A 103 4.88 -0.50 -3.85
CA TRP A 103 4.70 -1.94 -3.80
C TRP A 103 3.38 -2.35 -4.43
N SER A 104 3.33 -3.56 -4.98
CA SER A 104 2.08 -4.19 -5.43
C SER A 104 2.01 -5.64 -4.96
N LEU A 105 0.86 -6.03 -4.45
CA LEU A 105 0.44 -7.42 -4.40
C LEU A 105 -0.24 -7.76 -5.72
N LYS A 106 0.38 -8.65 -6.50
CA LYS A 106 -0.15 -9.08 -7.81
C LYS A 106 -0.19 -10.59 -7.92
N TYR A 107 -1.20 -11.11 -8.61
CA TYR A 107 -1.34 -12.53 -8.84
C TYR A 107 -0.37 -13.02 -9.92
N ILE A 108 0.34 -14.10 -9.63
CA ILE A 108 1.22 -14.80 -10.57
C ILE A 108 0.49 -16.04 -11.07
N LYS A 109 0.42 -16.25 -12.38
CA LYS A 109 -0.33 -17.38 -12.96
C LYS A 109 0.45 -18.69 -12.87
N ASP A 110 1.77 -18.63 -13.06
CA ASP A 110 2.64 -19.81 -13.08
C ASP A 110 2.77 -20.42 -11.68
N VAL A 111 2.67 -19.59 -10.64
CA VAL A 111 2.57 -19.98 -9.23
C VAL A 111 1.30 -19.31 -8.71
N PRO A 112 0.15 -20.02 -8.60
CA PRO A 112 -1.19 -19.43 -8.44
C PRO A 112 -1.41 -18.76 -7.08
N ALA A 113 -0.66 -17.69 -6.82
CA ALA A 113 -0.54 -16.98 -5.56
C ALA A 113 -0.31 -15.48 -5.82
N TYR A 114 -0.62 -14.68 -4.80
CA TYR A 114 -0.25 -13.28 -4.79
C TYR A 114 1.17 -13.12 -4.26
N GLU A 115 1.99 -12.39 -5.01
CA GLU A 115 3.34 -12.04 -4.61
C GLU A 115 3.46 -10.54 -4.40
N LEU A 116 4.35 -10.16 -3.47
CA LEU A 116 4.70 -8.77 -3.22
C LEU A 116 5.86 -8.34 -4.11
N TRP A 117 5.64 -7.29 -4.90
CA TRP A 117 6.62 -6.78 -5.86
C TRP A 117 6.91 -5.30 -5.62
N LEU A 118 8.20 -4.94 -5.60
CA LEU A 118 8.62 -3.55 -5.67
C LEU A 118 8.49 -3.06 -7.11
N GLU A 119 7.51 -2.20 -7.37
CA GLU A 119 7.22 -1.68 -8.70
C GLU A 119 8.06 -0.45 -9.05
N LYS A 120 8.41 0.36 -8.03
CA LYS A 120 9.29 1.53 -8.20
C LYS A 120 9.84 2.03 -6.88
N ALA A 121 11.01 2.67 -6.93
CA ALA A 121 11.56 3.46 -5.85
C ALA A 121 11.82 4.89 -6.34
N LEU A 122 11.63 5.86 -5.46
CA LEU A 122 11.96 7.26 -5.65
C LEU A 122 12.85 7.70 -4.48
N ASP A 123 14.06 8.14 -4.79
CA ASP A 123 14.97 8.71 -3.80
C ASP A 123 14.72 10.22 -3.69
N ILE A 124 14.42 10.68 -2.49
CA ILE A 124 14.16 12.08 -2.17
C ILE A 124 15.46 12.70 -1.66
N ASN A 125 15.90 13.74 -2.34
CA ASN A 125 17.07 14.51 -1.91
C ASN A 125 16.62 15.82 -1.26
N PRO A 126 16.84 15.99 0.06
CA PRO A 126 16.34 17.17 0.79
C PRO A 126 17.13 18.46 0.52
N LYS A 127 18.21 18.41 -0.27
CA LYS A 127 19.02 19.60 -0.55
C LYS A 127 18.20 20.62 -1.34
N PHE A 128 18.00 21.79 -0.72
CA PHE A 128 17.39 22.96 -1.36
C PHE A 128 18.10 23.28 -2.69
N GLY A 129 17.31 23.56 -3.74
CA GLY A 129 17.81 23.89 -5.09
C GLY A 129 17.80 22.75 -6.11
N LYS A 130 17.68 21.48 -5.69
CA LYS A 130 17.60 20.32 -6.59
C LYS A 130 16.17 19.86 -6.92
N GLY A 131 15.16 20.65 -6.55
CA GLY A 131 13.75 20.29 -6.78
C GLY A 131 13.42 20.05 -8.25
N VAL A 132 13.97 20.87 -9.16
CA VAL A 132 13.80 20.71 -10.61
C VAL A 132 14.43 19.40 -11.12
N GLU A 133 15.58 19.00 -10.56
CA GLU A 133 16.26 17.76 -10.94
C GLU A 133 15.49 16.50 -10.50
N GLN A 134 14.73 16.58 -9.40
CA GLN A 134 13.92 15.47 -8.89
C GLN A 134 12.55 15.35 -9.58
N LEU A 135 12.07 16.43 -10.20
CA LEU A 135 10.73 16.48 -10.79
C LEU A 135 10.48 15.37 -11.82
N PRO A 136 11.39 15.05 -12.77
CA PRO A 136 11.16 13.95 -13.71
C PRO A 136 11.01 12.59 -13.03
N GLN A 137 11.79 12.34 -11.98
CA GLN A 137 11.75 11.08 -11.24
C GLN A 137 10.46 10.97 -10.43
N ALA A 138 10.04 12.05 -9.78
CA ALA A 138 8.79 12.14 -9.05
C ALA A 138 7.57 11.97 -9.97
N LEU A 139 7.52 12.70 -11.09
CA LEU A 139 6.47 12.54 -12.10
C LEU A 139 6.41 11.10 -12.62
N SER A 140 7.55 10.51 -12.94
CA SER A 140 7.63 9.13 -13.38
C SER A 140 7.17 8.14 -12.31
N PHE A 141 7.39 8.43 -11.02
CA PHE A 141 6.90 7.63 -9.91
C PHE A 141 5.37 7.70 -9.80
N TYR A 142 4.80 8.90 -9.72
CA TYR A 142 3.35 9.07 -9.61
C TYR A 142 2.60 8.60 -10.85
N TRP A 143 3.18 8.76 -12.03
CA TRP A 143 2.61 8.20 -13.27
C TRP A 143 2.57 6.67 -13.24
N LYS A 144 3.59 6.02 -12.69
CA LYS A 144 3.60 4.56 -12.51
C LYS A 144 2.54 4.11 -11.51
N LEU A 145 2.35 4.84 -10.40
CA LEU A 145 1.27 4.60 -9.44
C LEU A 145 -0.10 4.71 -10.13
N GLU A 146 -0.32 5.75 -10.93
CA GLU A 146 -1.56 5.94 -11.69
C GLU A 146 -1.79 4.79 -12.69
N CYS A 147 -0.79 4.44 -13.49
CA CYS A 147 -0.89 3.35 -14.47
C CYS A 147 -1.20 1.99 -13.84
N LEU A 148 -0.73 1.73 -12.61
CA LEU A 148 -1.00 0.49 -11.89
C LEU A 148 -2.38 0.48 -11.21
N SER A 149 -3.02 1.64 -11.09
CA SER A 149 -4.34 1.80 -10.48
C SER A 149 -5.50 1.71 -11.49
N ARG A 150 -5.18 1.53 -12.78
CA ARG A 150 -6.13 1.32 -13.89
C ARG A 150 -6.26 -0.16 -14.21
#